data_AF-A0A8C4N3H7-F1
#
_entry.id   AF-A0A8C4N3H7-F1
#
_cell.length_a   1.000
_cell.length_b   1.000
_cell.length_c   1.000
_cell.angle_alpha   90.00
_cell.angle_beta   90.00
_cell.angle_gamma   90.00
#
_symmetry.space_group_name_H-M   'P 1'
#
loop_
_entity.id
_entity.type
_entity.pdbx_description
1 polymer ?
#
loop_
_entity_poly.entity_id
_entity_poly.type
_entity_poly.pdbx_seq_one_letter_code
_entity_poly.pdbx_strand_id
1 'polypeptide(L)'
;MVSIVFLKGIWECHLNIEASMHVHIWGGKMHNPKTLHVSCSLAGSQLLRELKKMDDKALLVEVQLLESKTYHALSNLPKARAALTSARTTANAIYCPPKLQAALDMQSGIIHAAEEKDWKTAYSYFYEAFEGYDSVANPRAITALKYMLLCKIMLNVPEDVQSIVSGKLALRYAGRETDAMKSIAQASKNRSLSDFNKALHEYKAELQCDVIIATHLDKLYNNLLEQNLIRVIEPFSRVQIDHVAELIKLQRNLVEKKLSQMILDKKFHGILDQGEGVLIVFDEPPVDRTYEAALETIQNMSKVVDSLYNKAKKLT
;
A
#
# COMPACT_ATOMS: atom_id res chain seq x y z
N MET A 1 18.12 20.50 -28.07
CA MET A 1 17.28 21.23 -27.10
C MET A 1 15.78 21.15 -27.44
N VAL A 2 15.36 21.50 -28.68
CA VAL A 2 13.94 21.45 -29.11
C VAL A 2 13.30 20.05 -28.98
N SER A 3 13.98 18.98 -29.39
CA SER A 3 13.44 17.61 -29.27
C SER A 3 13.28 17.14 -27.81
N ILE A 4 14.09 17.65 -26.88
CA ILE A 4 14.06 17.24 -25.46
C ILE A 4 12.91 17.94 -24.74
N VAL A 5 12.70 19.23 -25.00
CA VAL A 5 11.54 19.97 -24.48
C VAL A 5 10.24 19.43 -25.06
N PHE A 6 10.24 19.04 -26.34
CA PHE A 6 9.09 18.40 -26.99
C PHE A 6 8.80 17.00 -26.42
N LEU A 7 9.84 16.18 -26.21
CA LEU A 7 9.71 14.88 -25.53
C LEU A 7 9.24 15.04 -24.09
N LYS A 8 9.76 16.02 -23.34
CA LYS A 8 9.33 16.36 -21.97
C LYS A 8 7.86 16.79 -21.93
N GLY A 9 7.44 17.63 -22.87
CA GLY A 9 6.04 18.05 -22.99
C GLY A 9 5.09 16.88 -23.30
N ILE A 10 5.49 15.96 -24.18
CA ILE A 10 4.74 14.72 -24.45
C ILE A 10 4.66 13.84 -23.20
N TRP A 11 5.73 13.80 -22.41
CA TRP A 11 5.84 12.99 -21.20
C TRP A 11 5.00 13.54 -20.04
N GLU A 12 5.02 14.85 -19.81
CA GLU A 12 4.20 15.53 -18.81
C GLU A 12 2.72 15.52 -19.19
N CYS A 13 2.39 15.68 -20.48
CA CYS A 13 1.03 15.53 -20.98
C CYS A 13 0.50 14.10 -20.76
N HIS A 14 1.34 13.08 -20.97
CA HIS A 14 0.92 11.69 -20.73
C HIS A 14 0.69 11.33 -19.27
N LEU A 15 1.38 11.96 -18.32
CA LEU A 15 1.18 11.73 -16.89
C LEU A 15 -0.03 12.51 -16.32
N ASN A 16 -0.37 13.68 -16.88
CA ASN A 16 -1.53 14.48 -16.46
C ASN A 16 -2.86 14.03 -17.09
N ILE A 17 -2.86 13.04 -17.99
CA ILE A 17 -4.08 12.46 -18.62
C ILE A 17 -4.95 11.65 -17.61
N GLU A 18 -4.62 11.60 -16.33
CA GLU A 18 -5.59 11.21 -15.29
C GLU A 18 -6.66 12.29 -15.02
N ALA A 19 -6.51 13.53 -15.52
CA ALA A 19 -7.41 14.65 -15.21
C ALA A 19 -8.35 15.13 -16.35
N SER A 20 -8.35 14.53 -17.55
CA SER A 20 -9.37 14.88 -18.55
C SER A 20 -9.68 13.74 -19.52
N MET A 21 -10.90 13.25 -19.37
CA MET A 21 -11.64 12.52 -20.40
C MET A 21 -11.62 13.31 -21.72
N HIS A 22 -11.45 12.60 -22.84
CA HIS A 22 -11.59 13.04 -24.24
C HIS A 22 -10.43 13.82 -24.90
N VAL A 23 -9.64 13.07 -25.67
CA VAL A 23 -9.41 13.23 -27.13
C VAL A 23 -9.37 14.67 -27.65
N HIS A 24 -8.18 15.12 -28.06
CA HIS A 24 -7.89 15.62 -29.41
C HIS A 24 -6.48 16.20 -29.38
N ILE A 25 -5.49 15.42 -29.79
CA ILE A 25 -4.24 15.85 -30.44
C ILE A 25 -3.46 14.53 -30.64
N TRP A 26 -3.22 14.18 -31.91
CA TRP A 26 -2.62 12.94 -32.45
C TRP A 26 -3.60 11.81 -32.81
N GLY A 27 -3.69 11.60 -34.12
CA GLY A 27 -4.63 10.71 -34.77
C GLY A 27 -4.57 9.26 -34.28
N GLY A 28 -5.77 8.73 -34.02
CA GLY A 28 -6.14 7.37 -34.37
C GLY A 28 -5.27 6.25 -33.81
N LYS A 29 -5.32 6.03 -32.49
CA LYS A 29 -5.36 4.70 -31.87
C LYS A 29 -5.55 4.87 -30.35
N MET A 30 -6.69 4.42 -29.84
CA MET A 30 -6.89 4.21 -28.40
C MET A 30 -5.82 3.21 -27.92
N HIS A 31 -4.74 3.71 -27.33
CA HIS A 31 -3.72 2.88 -26.70
C HIS A 31 -4.14 2.61 -25.25
N ASN A 32 -4.12 1.34 -24.86
CA ASN A 32 -4.28 0.90 -23.49
C ASN A 32 -3.26 1.62 -22.58
N PRO A 33 -3.62 2.10 -21.38
CA PRO A 33 -2.68 2.78 -20.47
C PRO A 33 -1.39 1.98 -20.25
N LYS A 34 -1.48 0.63 -20.23
CA LYS A 34 -0.30 -0.24 -20.10
C LYS A 34 0.64 -0.17 -21.31
N THR A 35 0.14 -0.08 -22.54
CA THR A 35 1.00 0.04 -23.73
C THR A 35 1.64 1.42 -23.81
N LEU A 36 0.95 2.47 -23.37
CA LEU A 36 1.50 3.82 -23.21
C LEU A 36 2.66 3.87 -22.21
N HIS A 37 2.55 3.23 -21.05
CA HIS A 37 3.64 3.16 -20.06
C HIS A 37 4.86 2.39 -20.58
N VAL A 38 4.68 1.41 -21.47
CA VAL A 38 5.80 0.67 -22.10
C VAL A 38 6.47 1.51 -23.19
N SER A 39 5.72 2.26 -24.00
CA SER A 39 6.31 3.21 -24.95
C SER A 39 7.09 4.33 -24.24
N CYS A 40 6.55 4.77 -23.12
CA CYS A 40 7.09 5.78 -22.21
C CYS A 40 8.40 5.32 -21.54
N SER A 41 8.53 4.06 -21.14
CA SER A 41 9.80 3.51 -20.61
C SER A 41 10.87 3.35 -21.69
N LEU A 42 10.48 2.99 -22.91
CA LEU A 42 11.41 2.91 -24.05
C LEU A 42 11.98 4.30 -24.39
N ALA A 43 11.12 5.33 -24.45
CA ALA A 43 11.52 6.71 -24.65
C ALA A 43 12.41 7.22 -23.49
N GLY A 44 12.06 6.89 -22.24
CA GLY A 44 12.86 7.23 -21.06
C GLY A 44 14.30 6.69 -21.13
N SER A 45 14.48 5.45 -21.60
CA SER A 45 15.82 4.85 -21.74
C SER A 45 16.71 5.54 -22.77
N GLN A 46 16.14 6.07 -23.86
CA GLN A 46 16.85 6.86 -24.86
C GLN A 46 17.19 8.25 -24.30
N LEU A 47 16.24 8.88 -23.61
CA LEU A 47 16.39 10.20 -23.00
C LEU A 47 17.47 10.19 -21.90
N LEU A 48 17.54 9.13 -21.08
CA LEU A 48 18.59 8.94 -20.07
C LEU A 48 19.99 8.78 -20.68
N ARG A 49 20.12 8.15 -21.85
CA ARG A 49 21.43 8.04 -22.54
C ARG A 49 21.90 9.40 -23.06
N GLU A 50 21.00 10.21 -23.57
CA GLU A 50 21.32 11.55 -24.07
C GLU A 50 21.55 12.55 -22.92
N LEU A 51 20.78 12.46 -21.84
CA LEU A 51 20.96 13.29 -20.65
C LEU A 51 22.21 12.94 -19.85
N LYS A 52 22.70 11.69 -19.89
CA LYS A 52 24.02 11.40 -19.30
C LYS A 52 25.18 12.08 -20.05
N LYS A 53 24.97 12.47 -21.30
CA LYS A 53 25.97 13.19 -22.12
C LYS A 53 25.89 14.70 -21.93
N MET A 54 24.73 15.23 -21.54
CA MET A 54 24.53 16.65 -21.27
C MET A 54 24.47 16.85 -19.75
N ASP A 55 25.47 17.52 -19.14
CA ASP A 55 25.65 17.66 -17.67
C ASP A 55 24.55 18.48 -16.93
N ASP A 56 23.33 18.54 -17.48
CA ASP A 56 22.15 19.10 -16.83
C ASP A 56 21.55 18.08 -15.84
N LYS A 57 22.12 18.11 -14.63
CA LYS A 57 21.72 17.23 -13.52
C LYS A 57 20.30 17.50 -13.01
N ALA A 58 19.78 18.72 -13.13
CA ALA A 58 18.43 19.04 -12.67
C ALA A 58 17.38 18.34 -13.55
N LEU A 59 17.56 18.41 -14.87
CA LEU A 59 16.69 17.71 -15.82
C LEU A 59 16.82 16.18 -15.69
N LEU A 60 18.02 15.68 -15.36
CA LEU A 60 18.25 14.26 -15.11
C LEU A 60 17.43 13.74 -13.91
N VAL A 61 17.36 14.49 -12.81
CA VAL A 61 16.55 14.12 -11.62
C VAL A 61 15.06 14.05 -11.97
N GLU A 62 14.54 15.03 -12.71
CA GLU A 62 13.14 15.01 -13.16
C GLU A 62 12.80 13.78 -13.99
N VAL A 63 13.73 13.36 -14.86
CA VAL A 63 13.55 12.20 -15.72
C VAL A 63 13.62 10.90 -14.94
N GLN A 64 14.55 10.77 -14.01
CA GLN A 64 14.62 9.60 -13.12
C GLN A 64 13.39 9.50 -12.20
N LEU A 65 12.85 10.64 -11.75
CA LEU A 65 11.61 10.67 -10.97
C LEU A 65 10.40 10.22 -11.80
N LEU A 66 10.28 10.68 -13.04
CA LEU A 66 9.24 10.24 -13.96
C LEU A 66 9.36 8.74 -14.29
N GLU A 67 10.59 8.27 -14.51
CA GLU A 67 10.86 6.84 -14.68
C GLU A 67 10.38 6.03 -13.47
N SER A 68 10.69 6.47 -12.24
CA SER A 68 10.20 5.82 -11.01
C SER A 68 8.67 5.76 -10.96
N LYS A 69 7.97 6.85 -11.31
CA LYS A 69 6.49 6.89 -11.37
C LYS A 69 5.92 5.93 -12.40
N THR A 70 6.55 5.83 -13.57
CA THR A 70 6.09 4.91 -14.63
C THR A 70 6.27 3.45 -14.23
N TYR A 71 7.39 3.10 -13.59
CA TYR A 71 7.58 1.74 -13.06
C TYR A 71 6.62 1.43 -11.92
N HIS A 72 6.29 2.40 -11.08
CA HIS A 72 5.27 2.25 -10.05
C HIS A 72 3.88 1.98 -10.67
N ALA A 73 3.49 2.73 -11.70
CA ALA A 73 2.24 2.49 -12.44
C ALA A 73 2.21 1.11 -13.13
N LEU A 74 3.36 0.60 -13.56
CA LEU A 74 3.53 -0.77 -14.08
C LEU A 74 3.63 -1.84 -12.98
N SER A 75 3.47 -1.46 -11.71
CA SER A 75 3.62 -2.33 -10.53
C SER A 75 5.00 -3.00 -10.39
N ASN A 76 6.04 -2.42 -11.00
CA ASN A 76 7.42 -2.90 -10.87
C ASN A 76 8.16 -2.10 -9.78
N LEU A 77 7.94 -2.51 -8.52
CA LEU A 77 8.49 -1.82 -7.34
C LEU A 77 10.03 -1.83 -7.27
N PRO A 78 10.74 -2.95 -7.55
CA PRO A 78 12.20 -2.97 -7.45
C PRO A 78 12.86 -1.99 -8.43
N LYS A 79 12.35 -1.87 -9.65
CA LYS A 79 12.87 -0.90 -10.64
C LYS A 79 12.48 0.54 -10.29
N ALA A 80 11.27 0.76 -9.78
CA ALA A 80 10.84 2.08 -9.32
C ALA A 80 11.73 2.60 -8.19
N ARG A 81 12.10 1.74 -7.25
CA ARG A 81 13.03 2.03 -6.15
C ARG A 81 14.44 2.30 -6.65
N ALA A 82 14.97 1.47 -7.55
CA ALA A 82 16.30 1.68 -8.12
C ALA A 82 16.41 3.05 -8.84
N ALA A 83 15.39 3.41 -9.62
CA ALA A 83 15.30 4.71 -10.28
C ALA A 83 15.23 5.87 -9.26
N LEU A 84 14.45 5.72 -8.19
CA LEU A 84 14.34 6.72 -7.13
C LEU A 84 15.67 6.89 -6.36
N THR A 85 16.37 5.81 -6.03
CA THR A 85 17.69 5.89 -5.37
C THR A 85 18.67 6.66 -6.26
N SER A 86 18.69 6.37 -7.56
CA SER A 86 19.49 7.12 -8.54
C SER A 86 19.09 8.61 -8.59
N ALA A 87 17.79 8.91 -8.52
CA ALA A 87 17.29 10.29 -8.48
C ALA A 87 17.77 11.03 -7.22
N ARG A 88 17.73 10.39 -6.05
CA ARG A 88 18.20 10.98 -4.79
C ARG A 88 19.70 11.21 -4.76
N THR A 89 20.51 10.28 -5.27
CA THR A 89 21.97 10.48 -5.38
C THR A 89 22.29 11.67 -6.29
N THR A 90 21.57 11.81 -7.41
CA THR A 90 21.74 12.93 -8.33
C THR A 90 21.25 14.24 -7.71
N ALA A 91 20.13 14.20 -6.98
CA ALA A 91 19.57 15.33 -6.26
C ALA A 91 20.52 15.85 -5.18
N ASN A 92 21.19 14.97 -4.43
CA ASN A 92 22.17 15.37 -3.41
C ASN A 92 23.43 16.04 -4.01
N ALA A 93 23.73 15.76 -5.29
CA ALA A 93 24.86 16.37 -5.99
C ALA A 93 24.56 17.80 -6.49
N ILE A 94 23.31 18.25 -6.38
CA ILE A 94 22.86 19.58 -6.80
C ILE A 94 22.04 20.25 -5.69
N TYR A 95 21.87 21.57 -5.77
CA TYR A 95 20.87 22.24 -4.96
C TYR A 95 19.51 22.14 -5.68
N CYS A 96 18.71 21.13 -5.30
CA CYS A 96 17.39 20.93 -5.90
C CYS A 96 16.40 22.04 -5.49
N PRO A 97 15.55 22.51 -6.42
CA PRO A 97 14.48 23.42 -6.06
C PRO A 97 13.48 22.72 -5.11
N PRO A 98 12.88 23.42 -4.13
CA PRO A 98 11.99 22.82 -3.12
C PRO A 98 10.84 22.00 -3.72
N LYS A 99 10.29 22.41 -4.86
CA LYS A 99 9.24 21.68 -5.59
C LYS A 99 9.68 20.29 -6.07
N LEU A 100 10.93 20.16 -6.52
CA LEU A 100 11.48 18.90 -7.00
C LEU A 100 11.86 17.99 -5.83
N GLN A 101 12.43 18.57 -4.77
CA GLN A 101 12.72 17.86 -3.52
C GLN A 101 11.44 17.26 -2.92
N ALA A 102 10.39 18.06 -2.76
CA ALA A 102 9.09 17.58 -2.28
C ALA A 102 8.48 16.48 -3.18
N ALA A 103 8.73 16.51 -4.49
CA ALA A 103 8.28 15.47 -5.40
C ALA A 103 9.06 14.15 -5.27
N LEU A 104 10.35 14.22 -4.93
CA LEU A 104 11.18 13.05 -4.61
C LEU A 104 10.74 12.43 -3.28
N ASP A 105 10.46 13.25 -2.27
CA ASP A 105 10.01 12.79 -0.95
C ASP A 105 8.61 12.17 -1.04
N MET A 106 7.69 12.78 -1.81
CA MET A 106 6.38 12.20 -2.10
C MET A 106 6.48 10.83 -2.77
N GLN A 107 7.34 10.67 -3.77
CA GLN A 107 7.55 9.39 -4.44
C GLN A 107 8.21 8.36 -3.51
N SER A 108 9.11 8.80 -2.63
CA SER A 108 9.72 7.95 -1.60
C SER A 108 8.65 7.40 -0.66
N GLY A 109 7.76 8.26 -0.15
CA GLY A 109 6.64 7.86 0.70
C GLY A 109 5.74 6.82 0.02
N ILE A 110 5.41 7.00 -1.26
CA ILE A 110 4.57 6.06 -2.02
C ILE A 110 5.24 4.69 -2.16
N ILE A 111 6.53 4.64 -2.47
CA ILE A 111 7.26 3.37 -2.62
C ILE A 111 7.35 2.64 -1.27
N HIS A 112 7.69 3.33 -0.18
CA HIS A 112 7.72 2.73 1.15
C HIS A 112 6.34 2.23 1.62
N ALA A 113 5.27 2.97 1.30
CA ALA A 113 3.89 2.56 1.56
C ALA A 113 3.47 1.33 0.74
N ALA A 114 3.94 1.21 -0.50
CA ALA A 114 3.58 0.11 -1.40
C ALA A 114 4.39 -1.18 -1.15
N GLU A 115 5.68 -1.07 -0.87
CA GLU A 115 6.63 -2.18 -0.87
C GLU A 115 6.92 -2.75 0.53
N GLU A 116 7.11 -1.89 1.53
CA GLU A 116 7.67 -2.30 2.84
C GLU A 116 6.63 -2.33 3.97
N LYS A 117 5.39 -1.88 3.71
CA LYS A 117 4.36 -1.61 4.75
C LYS A 117 4.92 -0.74 5.91
N ASP A 118 6.01 -0.01 5.68
CA ASP A 118 6.61 0.85 6.69
C ASP A 118 5.96 2.24 6.64
N TRP A 119 4.80 2.30 7.28
CA TRP A 119 3.99 3.52 7.39
C TRP A 119 4.64 4.60 8.24
N LYS A 120 5.57 4.25 9.13
CA LYS A 120 6.27 5.23 9.98
C LYS A 120 7.26 6.04 9.15
N THR A 121 8.08 5.33 8.37
CA THR A 121 9.05 5.99 7.48
C THR A 121 8.34 6.72 6.34
N ALA A 122 7.28 6.14 5.77
CA ALA A 122 6.47 6.81 4.75
C ALA A 122 5.85 8.13 5.26
N TYR A 123 5.34 8.14 6.50
CA TYR A 123 4.82 9.36 7.13
C TYR A 123 5.86 10.48 7.17
N SER A 124 7.10 10.19 7.57
CA SER A 124 8.17 11.20 7.63
C SER A 124 8.44 11.80 6.25
N TYR A 125 8.49 10.97 5.19
CA TYR A 125 8.66 11.48 3.82
C TYR A 125 7.47 12.33 3.35
N PHE A 126 6.24 11.94 3.69
CA PHE A 126 5.06 12.75 3.35
C PHE A 126 5.01 14.07 4.13
N TYR A 127 5.51 14.10 5.36
CA TYR A 127 5.60 15.32 6.16
C TYR A 127 6.59 16.33 5.54
N GLU A 128 7.81 15.88 5.19
CA GLU A 128 8.81 16.70 4.48
C GLU A 128 8.27 17.21 3.13
N ALA A 129 7.58 16.33 2.38
CA ALA A 129 6.93 16.73 1.13
C ALA A 129 5.83 17.77 1.35
N PHE A 130 5.07 17.68 2.43
CA PHE A 130 4.03 18.64 2.78
C PHE A 130 4.61 20.01 3.13
N GLU A 131 5.65 20.10 3.97
CA GLU A 131 6.33 21.36 4.27
C GLU A 131 6.99 21.98 3.02
N GLY A 132 7.58 21.13 2.18
CA GLY A 132 8.14 21.53 0.88
C GLY A 132 7.09 22.08 -0.11
N TYR A 133 5.85 21.58 -0.07
CA TYR A 133 4.77 22.10 -0.90
C TYR A 133 4.05 23.31 -0.29
N ASP A 134 3.94 23.39 1.04
CA ASP A 134 3.34 24.53 1.74
C ASP A 134 4.18 25.80 1.56
N SER A 135 5.51 25.69 1.66
CA SER A 135 6.42 26.82 1.41
C SER A 135 6.33 27.41 0.00
N VAL A 136 5.89 26.60 -0.99
CA VAL A 136 5.72 26.99 -2.40
C VAL A 136 4.24 27.24 -2.75
N ALA A 137 3.32 27.11 -1.78
CA ALA A 137 1.86 27.24 -1.96
C ALA A 137 1.32 26.42 -3.14
N ASN A 138 1.80 25.18 -3.31
CA ASN A 138 1.42 24.31 -4.42
C ASN A 138 0.14 23.52 -4.06
N PRO A 139 -0.86 23.39 -4.96
CA PRO A 139 -2.06 22.59 -4.72
C PRO A 139 -1.78 21.11 -4.39
N ARG A 140 -0.60 20.58 -4.75
CA ARG A 140 -0.17 19.21 -4.37
C ARG A 140 0.06 19.02 -2.86
N ALA A 141 0.11 20.10 -2.07
CA ALA A 141 0.16 20.02 -0.61
C ALA A 141 -1.02 19.22 -0.04
N ILE A 142 -2.21 19.35 -0.64
CA ILE A 142 -3.42 18.66 -0.16
C ILE A 142 -3.29 17.14 -0.39
N THR A 143 -2.70 16.72 -1.51
CA THR A 143 -2.42 15.30 -1.78
C THR A 143 -1.41 14.73 -0.79
N ALA A 144 -0.34 15.48 -0.44
CA ALA A 144 0.62 15.06 0.57
C ALA A 144 -0.05 14.92 1.95
N LEU A 145 -0.93 15.86 2.32
CA LEU A 145 -1.72 15.79 3.54
C LEU A 145 -2.61 14.54 3.57
N LYS A 146 -3.30 14.19 2.48
CA LYS A 146 -4.09 12.95 2.38
C LYS A 146 -3.26 11.71 2.70
N TYR A 147 -2.09 11.58 2.08
CA TYR A 147 -1.22 10.43 2.28
C TYR A 147 -0.67 10.36 3.70
N MET A 148 -0.35 11.52 4.29
CA MET A 148 0.08 11.61 5.69
C MET A 148 -1.03 11.11 6.65
N LEU A 149 -2.27 11.54 6.43
CA LEU A 149 -3.42 11.06 7.21
C LEU A 149 -3.66 9.56 6.99
N LEU A 150 -3.55 9.07 5.75
CA LEU A 150 -3.69 7.65 5.41
C LEU A 150 -2.67 6.80 6.16
N CYS A 151 -1.40 7.22 6.23
CA CYS A 151 -0.37 6.49 6.98
C CYS A 151 -0.74 6.35 8.46
N LYS A 152 -1.29 7.41 9.08
CA LYS A 152 -1.71 7.37 10.49
C LYS A 152 -2.91 6.46 10.72
N ILE A 153 -3.86 6.42 9.77
CA ILE A 153 -4.98 5.47 9.81
C ILE A 153 -4.45 4.03 9.69
N MET A 154 -3.46 3.78 8.83
CA MET A 154 -2.84 2.46 8.65
C MET A 154 -2.03 1.99 9.85
N LEU A 155 -1.46 2.93 10.62
CA LEU A 155 -0.78 2.65 11.89
C LEU A 155 -1.74 2.34 13.05
N ASN A 156 -3.06 2.32 12.81
CA ASN A 156 -4.10 2.16 13.82
C ASN A 156 -4.05 3.23 14.93
N VAL A 157 -3.57 4.44 14.61
CA VAL A 157 -3.58 5.59 15.53
C VAL A 157 -4.48 6.71 14.96
N PRO A 158 -5.81 6.53 14.98
CA PRO A 158 -6.74 7.52 14.43
C PRO A 158 -6.85 8.80 15.28
N GLU A 159 -6.33 8.81 16.51
CA GLU A 159 -6.33 9.99 17.39
C GLU A 159 -5.37 11.07 16.87
N ASP A 160 -4.21 10.64 16.36
CA ASP A 160 -3.23 11.51 15.70
C ASP A 160 -3.83 12.19 14.46
N VAL A 161 -4.76 11.55 13.77
CA VAL A 161 -5.41 12.13 12.59
C VAL A 161 -6.24 13.36 12.99
N GLN A 162 -6.98 13.27 14.11
CA GLN A 162 -7.78 14.40 14.58
C GLN A 162 -6.90 15.56 15.06
N SER A 163 -5.78 15.28 15.71
CA SER A 163 -4.83 16.31 16.15
C SER A 163 -4.12 16.98 14.97
N ILE A 164 -3.71 16.20 13.95
CA ILE A 164 -3.08 16.72 12.73
C ILE A 164 -4.04 17.64 11.96
N VAL A 165 -5.29 17.22 11.75
CA VAL A 165 -6.30 18.03 11.03
C VAL A 165 -6.62 19.33 11.80
N SER A 166 -6.59 19.28 13.13
CA SER A 166 -6.80 20.47 13.98
C SER A 166 -5.57 21.37 14.06
N GLY A 167 -4.44 20.96 13.49
CA GLY A 167 -3.20 21.72 13.45
C GLY A 167 -3.30 22.97 12.58
N LYS A 168 -2.57 24.04 12.96
CA LYS A 168 -2.58 25.35 12.28
C LYS A 168 -2.27 25.27 10.77
N LEU A 169 -1.38 24.37 10.36
CA LEU A 169 -0.99 24.17 8.96
C LEU A 169 -2.09 23.45 8.17
N ALA A 170 -2.70 22.41 8.75
CA ALA A 170 -3.76 21.64 8.11
C ALA A 170 -5.07 22.43 7.96
N LEU A 171 -5.36 23.34 8.90
CA LEU A 171 -6.54 24.22 8.83
C LEU A 171 -6.59 25.10 7.57
N ARG A 172 -5.43 25.45 7.00
CA ARG A 172 -5.36 26.21 5.74
C ARG A 172 -5.84 25.40 4.54
N TYR A 173 -5.72 24.08 4.62
CA TYR A 173 -6.10 23.12 3.60
C TYR A 173 -7.38 22.36 3.99
N ALA A 174 -8.17 22.92 4.91
CA ALA A 174 -9.44 22.35 5.31
C ALA A 174 -10.38 22.27 4.11
N GLY A 175 -10.94 21.09 3.87
CA GLY A 175 -11.89 20.87 2.80
C GLY A 175 -12.48 19.46 2.83
N ARG A 176 -13.25 19.14 1.79
CA ARG A 176 -13.93 17.85 1.67
C ARG A 176 -12.98 16.66 1.71
N GLU A 177 -11.76 16.86 1.24
CA GLU A 177 -10.67 15.88 1.27
C GLU A 177 -10.19 15.53 2.68
N THR A 178 -10.08 16.52 3.58
CA THR A 178 -9.71 16.29 4.98
C THR A 178 -10.88 15.72 5.78
N ASP A 179 -12.11 16.10 5.44
CA ASP A 179 -13.33 15.58 6.08
C ASP A 179 -13.55 14.10 5.77
N ALA A 180 -13.30 13.69 4.52
CA ALA A 180 -13.29 12.29 4.11
C ALA A 180 -12.33 11.47 4.98
N MET A 181 -11.07 11.92 5.13
CA MET A 181 -10.08 11.22 5.94
C MET A 181 -10.44 11.20 7.43
N LYS A 182 -11.07 12.26 7.95
CA LYS A 182 -11.56 12.33 9.32
C LYS A 182 -12.70 11.34 9.57
N SER A 183 -13.64 11.22 8.64
CA SER A 183 -14.75 10.26 8.73
C SER A 183 -14.24 8.81 8.72
N ILE A 184 -13.25 8.50 7.88
CA ILE A 184 -12.59 7.19 7.82
C ILE A 184 -11.82 6.91 9.11
N ALA A 185 -11.08 7.89 9.63
CA ALA A 185 -10.37 7.76 10.90
C ALA A 185 -11.34 7.49 12.07
N GLN A 186 -12.48 8.18 12.10
CA GLN A 186 -13.51 7.95 13.11
C GLN A 186 -14.14 6.56 12.99
N ALA A 187 -14.42 6.10 11.76
CA ALA A 187 -14.93 4.76 11.51
C ALA A 187 -13.93 3.67 11.96
N SER A 188 -12.64 3.88 11.70
CA SER A 188 -11.55 3.02 12.16
C SER A 188 -11.44 3.00 13.68
N LYS A 189 -11.53 4.17 14.34
CA LYS A 189 -11.55 4.29 15.81
C LYS A 189 -12.71 3.53 16.44
N ASN A 190 -13.90 3.67 15.87
CA ASN A 190 -15.11 3.00 16.35
C ASN A 190 -15.19 1.52 15.93
N ARG A 191 -14.26 1.03 15.09
CA ARG A 191 -14.27 -0.30 14.46
C ARG A 191 -15.61 -0.64 13.78
N SER A 192 -16.27 0.38 13.23
CA SER A 192 -17.62 0.29 12.68
C SER A 192 -17.58 0.18 11.16
N LEU A 193 -17.90 -1.01 10.64
CA LEU A 193 -17.95 -1.27 9.21
C LEU A 193 -19.07 -0.45 8.52
N SER A 194 -20.18 -0.21 9.22
CA SER A 194 -21.29 0.57 8.68
C SER A 194 -20.92 2.04 8.46
N ASP A 195 -20.15 2.64 9.37
CA ASP A 195 -19.73 4.03 9.23
C ASP A 195 -18.64 4.17 8.16
N PHE A 196 -17.78 3.16 8.03
CA PHE A 196 -16.80 3.08 6.95
C PHE A 196 -17.47 3.01 5.57
N ASN A 197 -18.50 2.17 5.41
CA ASN A 197 -19.24 2.07 4.14
C ASN A 197 -20.01 3.35 3.82
N LYS A 198 -20.59 4.04 4.81
CA LYS A 198 -21.22 5.35 4.61
C LYS A 198 -20.19 6.38 4.12
N ALA A 199 -19.03 6.45 4.76
CA ALA A 199 -17.95 7.34 4.36
C ALA A 199 -17.47 7.05 2.93
N LEU A 200 -17.31 5.78 2.55
CA LEU A 200 -16.94 5.40 1.18
C LEU A 200 -17.98 5.83 0.13
N HIS A 201 -19.27 5.75 0.47
CA HIS A 201 -20.34 6.17 -0.44
C HIS A 201 -20.43 7.70 -0.59
N GLU A 202 -20.27 8.44 0.50
CA GLU A 202 -20.36 9.91 0.52
C GLU A 202 -19.16 10.59 -0.15
N TYR A 203 -17.96 10.03 0.05
CA TYR A 203 -16.69 10.59 -0.44
C TYR A 203 -16.09 9.79 -1.61
N LYS A 204 -16.96 9.17 -2.41
CA LYS A 204 -16.52 8.30 -3.53
C LYS A 204 -15.64 9.04 -4.53
N ALA A 205 -15.93 10.32 -4.81
CA ALA A 205 -15.16 11.14 -5.74
C ALA A 205 -13.74 11.43 -5.21
N GLU A 206 -13.59 11.71 -3.92
CA GLU A 206 -12.27 12.04 -3.36
C GLU A 206 -11.39 10.81 -3.11
N LEU A 207 -12.01 9.64 -2.86
CA LEU A 207 -11.33 8.42 -2.47
C LEU A 207 -11.05 7.45 -3.62
N GLN A 208 -11.89 7.42 -4.66
CA GLN A 208 -11.70 6.52 -5.83
C GLN A 208 -10.90 7.17 -6.96
N CYS A 209 -10.80 8.50 -7.01
CA CYS A 209 -9.98 9.17 -8.01
C CYS A 209 -8.47 8.93 -7.80
N ASP A 210 -8.06 8.56 -6.58
CA ASP A 210 -6.66 8.28 -6.26
C ASP A 210 -6.40 6.77 -6.16
N VAL A 211 -5.61 6.26 -7.09
CA VAL A 211 -5.27 4.82 -7.21
C VAL A 211 -4.56 4.30 -5.95
N ILE A 212 -3.72 5.13 -5.33
CA ILE A 212 -2.93 4.75 -4.16
C ILE A 212 -3.85 4.60 -2.95
N ILE A 213 -4.71 5.61 -2.73
CA ILE A 213 -5.69 5.58 -1.64
C ILE A 213 -6.65 4.40 -1.80
N ALA A 214 -7.19 4.17 -3.00
CA ALA A 214 -8.11 3.05 -3.25
C ALA A 214 -7.49 1.68 -2.90
N THR A 215 -6.27 1.42 -3.35
CA THR A 215 -5.55 0.17 -3.06
C THR A 215 -5.36 -0.05 -1.55
N HIS A 216 -5.13 1.04 -0.84
CA HIS A 216 -4.92 1.04 0.60
C HIS A 216 -6.24 0.92 1.36
N LEU A 217 -7.31 1.60 0.93
CA LEU A 217 -8.64 1.48 1.53
C LEU A 217 -9.19 0.06 1.44
N ASP A 218 -8.95 -0.66 0.36
CA ASP A 218 -9.33 -2.08 0.25
C ASP A 218 -8.61 -2.95 1.30
N LYS A 219 -7.33 -2.67 1.56
CA LYS A 219 -6.58 -3.36 2.63
C LYS A 219 -7.11 -2.99 4.01
N LEU A 220 -7.44 -1.71 4.23
CA LEU A 220 -8.03 -1.23 5.48
C LEU A 220 -9.40 -1.86 5.73
N TYR A 221 -10.25 -1.94 4.70
CA TYR A 221 -11.56 -2.59 4.77
C TYR A 221 -11.43 -4.05 5.18
N ASN A 222 -10.50 -4.78 4.55
CA ASN A 222 -10.23 -6.17 4.91
C ASN A 222 -9.77 -6.32 6.36
N ASN A 223 -8.87 -5.46 6.84
CA ASN A 223 -8.38 -5.49 8.21
C ASN A 223 -9.51 -5.15 9.21
N LEU A 224 -10.32 -4.12 8.93
CA LEU A 224 -11.44 -3.73 9.77
C LEU A 224 -12.50 -4.84 9.86
N LEU A 225 -12.79 -5.50 8.73
CA LEU A 225 -13.70 -6.63 8.68
C LEU A 225 -13.17 -7.80 9.51
N GLU A 226 -11.88 -8.11 9.42
CA GLU A 226 -11.24 -9.16 10.23
C GLU A 226 -11.29 -8.85 11.72
N GLN A 227 -10.95 -7.62 12.13
CA GLN A 227 -11.04 -7.20 13.54
C GLN A 227 -12.47 -7.24 14.07
N ASN A 228 -13.44 -6.85 13.25
CA ASN A 228 -14.85 -6.91 13.61
C ASN A 228 -15.33 -8.37 13.75
N LEU A 229 -14.95 -9.24 12.81
CA LEU A 229 -15.25 -10.68 12.89
C LEU A 229 -14.68 -11.31 14.16
N ILE A 230 -13.41 -11.06 14.50
CA ILE A 230 -12.78 -11.59 15.72
C ILE A 230 -13.58 -11.19 16.97
N ARG A 231 -13.97 -9.91 17.05
CA ARG A 231 -14.75 -9.40 18.19
C ARG A 231 -16.14 -10.04 18.28
N VAL A 232 -16.79 -10.33 17.16
CA VAL A 232 -18.12 -10.94 17.13
C VAL A 232 -18.06 -12.42 17.50
N ILE A 233 -16.99 -13.13 17.12
CA ILE A 233 -16.84 -14.57 17.39
C ILE A 233 -16.23 -14.89 18.77
N GLU A 234 -15.45 -13.97 19.36
CA GLU A 234 -14.76 -14.16 20.65
C GLU A 234 -15.64 -14.72 21.79
N PRO A 235 -16.90 -14.27 21.99
CA PRO A 235 -17.73 -14.80 23.09
C PRO A 235 -18.38 -16.17 22.79
N PHE A 236 -18.27 -16.73 21.58
CA PHE A 236 -18.99 -17.92 21.17
C PHE A 236 -18.06 -19.09 20.81
N SER A 237 -18.25 -20.25 21.44
CA SER A 237 -17.58 -21.49 21.02
C SER A 237 -18.22 -22.13 19.78
N ARG A 238 -19.53 -21.91 19.59
CA ARG A 238 -20.30 -22.40 18.44
C ARG A 238 -21.28 -21.33 18.00
N VAL A 239 -21.19 -20.87 16.76
CA VAL A 239 -22.04 -19.78 16.24
C VAL A 239 -22.55 -20.09 14.84
N GLN A 240 -23.83 -19.82 14.57
CA GLN A 240 -24.41 -19.91 13.23
C GLN A 240 -23.89 -18.77 12.35
N ILE A 241 -23.50 -19.09 11.11
CA ILE A 241 -22.95 -18.08 10.17
C ILE A 241 -24.02 -17.04 9.82
N ASP A 242 -25.29 -17.44 9.77
CA ASP A 242 -26.42 -16.54 9.49
C ASP A 242 -26.53 -15.44 10.57
N HIS A 243 -26.34 -15.79 11.84
CA HIS A 243 -26.36 -14.83 12.94
C HIS A 243 -25.19 -13.84 12.85
N VAL A 244 -23.99 -14.31 12.50
CA VAL A 244 -22.81 -13.45 12.27
C VAL A 244 -23.05 -12.51 11.08
N ALA A 245 -23.68 -13.02 10.02
CA ALA A 245 -24.01 -12.24 8.82
C ALA A 245 -25.02 -11.13 9.11
N GLU A 246 -26.03 -11.39 9.93
CA GLU A 246 -27.01 -10.39 10.38
C GLU A 246 -26.36 -9.29 11.24
N LEU A 247 -25.48 -9.66 12.16
CA LEU A 247 -24.75 -8.71 13.01
C LEU A 247 -23.87 -7.75 12.21
N ILE A 248 -23.20 -8.25 11.17
CA ILE A 248 -22.28 -7.47 10.33
C ILE A 248 -23.01 -6.80 9.15
N LYS A 249 -24.27 -7.19 8.88
CA LYS A 249 -25.10 -6.74 7.75
C LYS A 249 -24.45 -7.01 6.39
N LEU A 250 -23.85 -8.19 6.25
CA LEU A 250 -23.24 -8.66 4.99
C LEU A 250 -23.87 -9.97 4.54
N GLN A 251 -23.70 -10.31 3.28
CA GLN A 251 -24.19 -11.60 2.75
C GLN A 251 -23.40 -12.77 3.36
N ARG A 252 -24.12 -13.85 3.72
CA ARG A 252 -23.55 -15.10 4.25
C ARG A 252 -22.34 -15.59 3.45
N ASN A 253 -22.45 -15.62 2.12
CA ASN A 253 -21.39 -16.12 1.23
C ASN A 253 -20.06 -15.35 1.38
N LEU A 254 -20.14 -14.02 1.57
CA LEU A 254 -18.96 -13.18 1.77
C LEU A 254 -18.33 -13.42 3.14
N VAL A 255 -19.16 -13.54 4.18
CA VAL A 255 -18.72 -13.83 5.55
C VAL A 255 -18.06 -15.21 5.62
N GLU A 256 -18.67 -16.23 5.04
CA GLU A 256 -18.13 -17.59 5.00
C GLU A 256 -16.77 -17.64 4.30
N LYS A 257 -16.67 -17.02 3.11
CA LYS A 257 -15.42 -16.95 2.36
C LYS A 257 -14.34 -16.23 3.17
N LYS A 258 -14.68 -15.15 3.89
CA LYS A 258 -13.72 -14.41 4.70
C LYS A 258 -13.28 -15.20 5.95
N LEU A 259 -14.21 -15.87 6.62
CA LEU A 259 -13.91 -16.77 7.74
C LEU A 259 -12.99 -17.92 7.29
N SER A 260 -13.25 -18.52 6.12
CA SER A 260 -12.36 -19.56 5.56
C SER A 260 -10.94 -19.03 5.31
N GLN A 261 -10.81 -17.79 4.83
CA GLN A 261 -9.52 -17.16 4.63
C GLN A 261 -8.80 -16.91 5.97
N MET A 262 -9.53 -16.47 6.99
CA MET A 262 -8.96 -16.20 8.32
C MET A 262 -8.49 -17.48 9.04
N ILE A 263 -9.20 -18.59 8.85
CA ILE A 263 -8.80 -19.91 9.36
C ILE A 263 -7.51 -20.38 8.66
N LEU A 264 -7.43 -20.22 7.33
CA LEU A 264 -6.22 -20.55 6.56
C LEU A 264 -5.02 -19.66 6.95
N ASP A 265 -5.26 -18.38 7.21
CA ASP A 265 -4.26 -17.42 7.70
C ASP A 265 -3.84 -17.69 9.16
N LYS A 266 -4.46 -18.68 9.85
CA LYS A 266 -4.24 -19.01 11.27
C LYS A 266 -4.44 -17.82 12.22
N LYS A 267 -5.38 -16.92 11.91
CA LYS A 267 -5.70 -15.77 12.78
C LYS A 267 -6.52 -16.16 14.00
N PHE A 268 -7.33 -17.20 13.86
CA PHE A 268 -8.03 -17.86 14.96
C PHE A 268 -8.16 -19.34 14.62
N HIS A 269 -8.32 -20.18 15.64
CA HIS A 269 -8.49 -21.61 15.47
C HIS A 269 -9.99 -21.93 15.40
N GLY A 270 -10.43 -22.44 14.25
CA GLY A 270 -11.83 -22.79 14.07
C GLY A 270 -12.02 -23.71 12.88
N ILE A 271 -13.12 -24.45 12.90
CA ILE A 271 -13.59 -25.28 11.78
C ILE A 271 -14.96 -24.78 11.35
N LEU A 272 -15.14 -24.69 10.03
CA LEU A 272 -16.40 -24.28 9.43
C LEU A 272 -17.14 -25.52 8.94
N ASP A 273 -18.32 -25.77 9.52
CA ASP A 273 -19.21 -26.84 9.08
C ASP A 273 -20.20 -26.26 8.06
N GLN A 274 -19.97 -26.58 6.78
CA GLN A 274 -20.81 -26.10 5.67
C GLN A 274 -22.18 -26.78 5.61
N GLY A 275 -22.33 -27.98 6.19
CA GLY A 275 -23.60 -28.71 6.17
C GLY A 275 -24.64 -28.05 7.07
N GLU A 276 -24.26 -27.80 8.32
CA GLU A 276 -25.11 -27.15 9.32
C GLU A 276 -25.01 -25.61 9.30
N GLY A 277 -24.02 -25.05 8.59
CA GLY A 277 -23.80 -23.60 8.52
C GLY A 277 -23.28 -23.00 9.83
N VAL A 278 -22.43 -23.74 10.54
CA VAL A 278 -21.96 -23.39 11.89
C VAL A 278 -20.45 -23.24 11.91
N LEU A 279 -19.98 -22.19 12.58
CA LEU A 279 -18.58 -22.00 12.94
C LEU A 279 -18.34 -22.56 14.34
N ILE A 280 -17.37 -23.45 14.46
CA ILE A 280 -16.88 -23.96 15.74
C ILE A 280 -15.51 -23.33 15.99
N VAL A 281 -15.40 -22.56 17.06
CA VAL A 281 -14.15 -21.92 17.49
C VAL A 281 -13.51 -22.80 18.55
N PHE A 282 -12.22 -23.08 18.36
CA PHE A 282 -11.42 -23.83 19.32
C PHE A 282 -10.47 -22.88 20.05
N ASP A 283 -10.23 -23.17 21.33
CA ASP A 283 -9.11 -22.56 22.04
C ASP A 283 -7.79 -23.09 21.48
N GLU A 284 -6.73 -22.29 21.58
CA GLU A 284 -5.40 -22.72 21.14
C GLU A 284 -5.01 -24.03 21.84
N PRO A 285 -4.76 -25.12 21.08
CA PRO A 285 -4.35 -26.36 21.70
C PRO A 285 -2.96 -26.14 22.31
N PRO A 286 -2.74 -26.46 23.60
CA PRO A 286 -1.43 -26.34 24.20
C PRO A 286 -0.48 -27.28 23.47
N VAL A 287 0.53 -26.70 22.81
CA VAL A 287 1.55 -27.48 22.12
C VAL A 287 2.43 -28.12 23.19
N ASP A 288 2.25 -29.42 23.38
CA ASP A 288 3.01 -30.17 24.38
C ASP A 288 4.48 -30.30 23.91
N ARG A 289 5.39 -29.62 24.61
CA ARG A 289 6.85 -29.68 24.33
C ARG A 289 7.39 -31.11 24.34
N THR A 290 6.69 -32.02 25.02
CA THR A 290 6.97 -33.44 25.07
C THR A 290 6.92 -34.11 23.69
N TYR A 291 5.97 -33.72 22.83
CA TYR A 291 5.87 -34.29 21.48
C TYR A 291 6.99 -33.82 20.56
N GLU A 292 7.41 -32.56 20.69
CA GLU A 292 8.54 -32.01 19.94
C GLU A 292 9.85 -32.70 20.35
N ALA A 293 10.08 -32.87 21.66
CA ALA A 293 11.23 -33.62 22.17
C ALA A 293 11.20 -35.11 21.76
N ALA A 294 10.02 -35.74 21.73
CA ALA A 294 9.88 -37.11 21.24
C ALA A 294 10.22 -37.24 19.75
N LEU A 295 9.82 -36.28 18.91
CA LEU A 295 10.17 -36.26 17.49
C LEU A 295 11.67 -36.03 17.28
N GLU A 296 12.28 -35.12 18.06
CA GLU A 296 13.71 -34.86 17.99
C GLU A 296 14.54 -36.08 18.42
N THR A 297 14.13 -36.78 19.48
CA THR A 297 14.78 -38.02 19.91
C THR A 297 14.67 -39.13 18.88
N ILE A 298 13.51 -39.28 18.21
CA ILE A 298 13.35 -40.24 17.10
C ILE A 298 14.30 -39.90 15.94
N GLN A 299 14.41 -38.64 15.55
CA GLN A 299 15.37 -38.21 14.51
C GLN A 299 16.82 -38.46 14.92
N ASN A 300 17.17 -38.18 16.18
CA ASN A 300 18.51 -38.41 16.69
C ASN A 300 18.85 -39.91 16.75
N MET A 301 17.90 -40.78 17.10
CA MET A 301 18.09 -42.23 17.02
C MET A 301 18.34 -42.70 15.58
N SER A 302 17.61 -42.17 14.59
CA SER A 302 17.86 -42.50 13.17
C SER A 302 19.29 -42.14 12.75
N LYS A 303 19.77 -40.94 13.11
CA LYS A 303 21.15 -40.50 12.80
C LYS A 303 22.21 -41.40 13.46
N VAL A 304 21.94 -41.89 14.67
CA VAL A 304 22.82 -42.83 15.38
C VAL A 304 22.87 -44.17 14.65
N VAL A 305 21.73 -44.70 14.20
CA VAL A 305 21.67 -45.94 13.41
C VAL A 305 22.47 -45.80 12.11
N ASP A 306 22.30 -44.70 11.38
CA ASP A 306 23.08 -44.43 10.15
C ASP A 306 24.59 -44.33 10.42
N SER A 307 24.96 -43.69 11.54
CA SER A 307 26.35 -43.58 11.97
C SER A 307 26.95 -44.94 12.33
N LEU A 308 26.17 -45.83 12.94
CA LEU A 308 26.58 -47.19 13.26
C LEU A 308 26.79 -48.02 11.99
N TYR A 309 25.88 -47.94 11.00
CA TYR A 309 26.06 -48.58 9.69
C TYR A 309 27.33 -48.12 8.99
N ASN A 310 27.60 -46.81 8.99
CA ASN A 310 28.81 -46.24 8.38
C ASN A 310 30.10 -46.69 9.10
N LYS A 311 30.07 -46.82 10.43
CA LYS A 311 31.21 -47.33 11.21
C LYS A 311 31.43 -48.83 10.98
N ALA A 312 30.36 -49.63 10.93
CA ALA A 312 30.44 -51.06 10.63
C ALA A 312 31.04 -51.31 9.23
N LYS A 313 30.61 -50.54 8.23
CA LYS A 313 31.14 -50.61 6.85
C LYS A 313 32.61 -50.22 6.71
N LYS A 314 33.17 -49.47 7.66
CA LYS A 314 34.61 -49.11 7.68
C LYS A 314 35.49 -50.19 8.32
N LEU A 315 34.89 -51.12 9.06
CA LEU A 315 35.58 -52.22 9.75
C LEU A 315 35.60 -53.53 8.94
N THR A 316 34.87 -53.57 7.83
CA THR A 316 34.88 -54.66 6.83
C THR A 316 35.55 -54.17 5.55
#